data_AF-A0A4Y2RF86-F1
#
_entry.id   AF-A0A4Y2RF86-F1
#
_cell.length_a   1.000
_cell.length_b   1.000
_cell.length_c   1.000
_cell.angle_alpha   90.00
_cell.angle_beta   90.00
_cell.angle_gamma   90.00
#
_symmetry.space_group_name_H-M   'P 1'
#
loop_
_entity.id
_entity.type
_entity.pdbx_description
1 polymer ?
#
loop_
_entity_poly.entity_id
_entity_poly.type
_entity_poly.pdbx_seq_one_letter_code
_entity_poly.pdbx_strand_id
1 'polypeptide(L)'
;MLADDRNRVRELALQRILKTRKVKRSTATTTIATNNVRVFNLPAFDLCAMDSVDLLKWEIVTEPPLTERFSHDMIAEAIVNPEIIQETILPTIKGFPCHSQAAERIVK
;
A
#
# COMPACT_ATOMS: atom_id res chain seq x y z
N MET A 1 -6.08 0.73 4.13
CA MET A 1 -4.94 1.64 4.38
C MET A 1 -4.94 2.90 3.52
N LEU A 2 -4.68 2.84 2.20
CA LEU A 2 -4.69 4.08 1.39
C LEU A 2 -6.09 4.70 1.23
N ALA A 3 -7.14 3.86 1.25
CA ALA A 3 -8.54 4.29 1.25
C ALA A 3 -9.10 4.47 2.68
N ASP A 4 -8.26 4.39 3.72
CA ASP A 4 -8.69 4.54 5.11
C ASP A 4 -9.06 5.99 5.42
N ASP A 5 -10.05 6.23 6.27
CA ASP A 5 -10.47 7.58 6.61
C ASP A 5 -9.45 8.31 7.50
N ARG A 6 -8.65 7.59 8.29
CA ARG A 6 -7.65 8.18 9.19
C ARG A 6 -6.42 8.64 8.40
N ASN A 7 -6.13 9.95 8.43
CA ASN A 7 -4.96 10.55 7.76
C ASN A 7 -3.64 9.85 8.13
N ARG A 8 -3.43 9.56 9.42
CA ARG A 8 -2.23 8.86 9.92
C ARG A 8 -2.04 7.47 9.30
N VAL A 9 -3.14 6.76 9.00
CA VAL A 9 -3.09 5.43 8.37
C VAL A 9 -2.72 5.55 6.88
N ARG A 10 -3.22 6.58 6.20
CA ARG A 10 -2.87 6.89 4.81
C ARG A 10 -1.41 7.27 4.66
N GLU A 11 -0.92 8.15 5.53
CA GLU A 11 0.50 8.54 5.59
C GLU A 11 1.40 7.32 5.79
N LEU A 12 1.07 6.47 6.77
CA LEU A 12 1.79 5.23 7.04
C LEU A 12 1.83 4.29 5.82
N ALA A 13 0.74 4.23 5.05
CA ALA A 13 0.70 3.45 3.82
C ALA A 13 1.67 3.97 2.76
N LEU A 14 1.76 5.30 2.58
CA LEU A 14 2.68 5.93 1.64
C LEU A 14 4.15 5.75 2.06
N GLN A 15 4.45 5.91 3.35
CA GLN A 15 5.79 5.62 3.90
C GLN A 15 6.22 4.18 3.62
N ARG A 16 5.31 3.22 3.80
CA ARG A 16 5.54 1.80 3.49
C ARG A 16 5.83 1.61 1.99
N ILE A 17 5.05 2.23 1.10
CA ILE A 17 5.32 2.18 -0.34
C ILE A 17 6.71 2.72 -0.68
N LEU A 18 7.11 3.87 -0.13
CA LEU A 18 8.46 4.40 -0.35
C LEU A 18 9.55 3.44 0.14
N LYS A 19 9.35 2.81 1.31
CA LYS A 19 10.29 1.81 1.84
C LYS A 19 10.41 0.63 0.89
N THR A 20 9.30 0.09 0.38
CA THR A 20 9.31 -1.04 -0.56
C THR A 20 9.97 -0.71 -1.89
N ARG A 21 9.79 0.50 -2.42
CA ARG A 21 10.48 0.98 -3.63
C ARG A 21 11.99 1.04 -3.46
N LYS A 22 12.48 1.50 -2.30
CA LYS A 22 13.91 1.53 -1.98
C LYS A 22 14.50 0.11 -1.96
N VAL A 23 13.79 -0.84 -1.35
CA VAL A 23 14.18 -2.26 -1.35
C VAL A 23 14.20 -2.82 -2.77
N LYS A 24 13.15 -2.60 -3.57
CA LYS A 24 13.06 -3.06 -4.97
C LYS A 24 14.20 -2.51 -5.85
N ARG A 25 14.57 -1.24 -5.70
CA ARG A 25 15.70 -0.63 -6.45
C ARG A 25 17.05 -1.22 -6.02
N SER A 26 17.21 -1.51 -4.72
CA SER A 26 18.41 -2.17 -4.21
C SER A 26 18.54 -3.60 -4.75
N THR A 27 17.45 -4.38 -4.75
CA THR A 27 17.44 -5.77 -5.24
C THR A 27 17.45 -5.89 -6.77
N ALA A 28 16.94 -4.89 -7.50
CA ALA A 28 16.97 -4.87 -8.97
C ALA A 28 18.38 -4.74 -9.56
N THR A 29 19.37 -4.37 -8.74
CA THR A 29 20.79 -4.40 -9.16
C THR A 29 21.34 -5.86 -9.22
N THR A 30 20.61 -6.85 -8.66
CA THR A 30 21.07 -8.24 -8.54
C THR A 30 20.22 -9.25 -9.30
N THR A 31 19.04 -8.90 -9.81
CA THR A 31 18.17 -9.89 -10.49
C THR A 31 17.76 -9.39 -11.86
N ILE A 32 18.52 -9.84 -12.86
CA ILE A 32 18.12 -9.80 -14.27
C ILE A 32 16.70 -10.35 -14.39
N ALA A 33 15.86 -9.56 -15.06
CA ALA A 33 14.49 -9.86 -15.46
C ALA A 33 14.32 -11.33 -15.88
N THR A 34 13.90 -12.16 -14.94
CA THR A 34 13.51 -13.54 -15.20
C THR A 34 12.15 -13.72 -14.58
N ASN A 35 11.15 -13.48 -15.42
CA ASN A 35 9.70 -13.71 -15.23
C ASN A 35 8.97 -12.55 -14.54
N ASN A 36 8.14 -11.83 -15.30
CA ASN A 36 7.30 -10.69 -14.91
C ASN A 36 6.18 -11.03 -13.88
N VAL A 37 6.30 -12.12 -13.14
CA VAL A 37 5.31 -12.60 -12.17
C VAL A 37 5.60 -11.95 -10.82
N ARG A 38 4.64 -11.16 -10.32
CA ARG A 38 4.72 -10.62 -8.95
C ARG A 38 4.43 -11.75 -7.97
N VAL A 39 5.40 -12.09 -7.13
CA VAL A 39 5.18 -12.98 -6.00
C VAL A 39 4.54 -12.17 -4.87
N PHE A 40 3.35 -12.58 -4.46
CA PHE A 40 2.72 -12.05 -3.25
C PHE A 40 3.28 -12.81 -2.05
N ASN A 41 4.22 -12.18 -1.34
CA ASN A 41 4.73 -12.72 -0.09
C ASN A 41 3.73 -12.40 1.02
N LEU A 42 3.23 -13.44 1.68
CA LEU A 42 2.30 -13.28 2.79
C LEU A 42 3.06 -12.74 4.01
N PRO A 43 2.69 -11.56 4.55
CA PRO A 43 3.36 -11.03 5.73
C PRO A 43 2.97 -11.86 6.97
N ALA A 44 3.79 -11.82 8.01
CA ALA A 44 3.40 -12.38 9.29
C ALA A 44 2.20 -11.60 9.87
N PHE A 45 1.29 -12.28 10.55
CA PHE A 45 0.13 -11.67 11.19
C PHE A 45 0.29 -11.62 12.70
N ASP A 46 -0.26 -10.58 13.33
CA ASP A 46 -0.42 -10.50 14.78
C ASP A 46 -1.91 -10.60 15.14
N LEU A 47 -2.33 -11.79 15.59
CA LEU A 47 -3.72 -12.05 15.97
C LEU A 47 -4.14 -11.33 17.26
N CYS A 48 -3.18 -10.80 18.03
CA CYS A 48 -3.43 -10.00 19.23
C CYS A 48 -3.57 -8.50 18.92
N ALA A 49 -3.41 -8.09 17.65
CA ALA A 49 -3.52 -6.70 17.25
C ALA A 49 -4.92 -6.13 17.54
N MET A 50 -4.96 -4.98 18.21
CA MET A 50 -6.22 -4.27 18.47
C MET A 50 -6.67 -3.40 17.29
N ASP A 51 -5.73 -3.00 16.43
CA ASP A 51 -5.99 -2.22 15.23
C ASP A 51 -5.64 -3.04 13.99
N SER A 52 -6.52 -3.02 12.98
CA SER A 52 -6.30 -3.63 11.67
C SER A 52 -5.01 -3.19 10.98
N VAL A 53 -4.49 -2.00 11.32
CA VAL A 53 -3.23 -1.47 10.81
C VAL A 53 -2.02 -2.30 11.29
N ASP A 54 -2.14 -2.91 12.46
CA ASP A 54 -1.08 -3.66 13.15
C ASP A 54 -1.25 -5.18 12.99
N LEU A 55 -2.40 -5.63 12.48
CA LEU A 55 -2.70 -7.04 12.18
C LEU A 55 -1.66 -7.69 11.26
N LEU A 56 -1.06 -6.91 10.36
CA LEU A 56 -0.05 -7.36 9.42
C LEU A 56 1.32 -6.79 9.81
N LYS A 57 2.37 -7.62 9.81
CA LYS A 57 3.75 -7.15 9.91
C LYS A 57 4.22 -6.67 8.55
N TRP A 58 4.13 -5.37 8.34
CA TRP A 58 4.38 -4.72 7.04
C TRP A 58 5.86 -4.64 6.62
N GLU A 59 6.74 -5.49 7.16
CA GLU A 59 8.16 -5.55 6.79
C GLU A 59 8.37 -6.23 5.44
N ILE A 60 7.54 -7.22 5.11
CA ILE A 60 7.59 -8.02 3.88
C ILE A 60 6.34 -7.70 3.06
N VAL A 61 6.32 -6.53 2.42
CA VAL A 61 5.15 -6.08 1.64
C VAL A 61 5.61 -5.74 0.23
N THR A 62 4.90 -6.27 -0.75
CA THR A 62 5.08 -5.91 -2.16
C THR A 62 4.23 -4.68 -2.46
N GLU A 63 4.81 -3.70 -3.15
CA GLU A 63 4.05 -2.52 -3.58
C GLU A 63 2.85 -2.91 -4.47
N PRO A 64 1.63 -2.40 -4.17
CA PRO A 64 0.47 -2.62 -5.03
C PRO A 64 0.69 -2.05 -6.44
N PRO A 65 0.28 -2.75 -7.53
CA PRO A 65 0.39 -2.22 -8.90
C PRO A 65 -0.31 -0.86 -9.08
N LEU A 66 -1.39 -0.65 -8.33
CA LEU A 66 -2.19 0.58 -8.36
C LEU A 66 -1.36 1.84 -8.04
N THR A 67 -0.30 1.70 -7.24
CA THR A 67 0.51 2.85 -6.80
C THR A 67 1.67 3.15 -7.72
N GLU A 68 1.97 2.29 -8.71
CA GLU A 68 3.11 2.47 -9.63
C GLU A 68 2.97 3.69 -10.54
N ARG A 69 1.75 4.14 -10.86
CA ARG A 69 1.52 5.38 -11.61
C ARG A 69 1.99 6.64 -10.88
N PHE A 70 2.09 6.59 -9.55
CA PHE A 70 2.53 7.73 -8.75
C PHE A 70 4.06 7.70 -8.67
N SER A 71 4.70 8.80 -9.04
CA SER A 71 6.16 8.89 -8.97
C SER A 71 6.66 8.81 -7.52
N HIS A 72 7.96 8.53 -7.35
CA HIS A 72 8.58 8.54 -6.01
C HIS A 72 8.42 9.90 -5.34
N ASP A 73 8.63 10.96 -6.09
CA ASP A 73 8.58 12.34 -5.60
C ASP A 73 7.15 12.74 -5.22
N MET A 74 6.15 12.36 -6.02
CA MET A 74 4.74 12.60 -5.67
C MET A 74 4.34 11.91 -4.36
N ILE A 75 4.81 10.68 -4.12
CA ILE A 75 4.52 9.98 -2.86
C ILE A 75 5.26 10.64 -1.69
N ALA A 76 6.52 11.06 -1.89
CA ALA A 76 7.27 11.77 -0.87
C ALA A 76 6.63 13.12 -0.51
N GLU A 77 6.18 13.87 -1.51
CA GLU A 77 5.46 15.13 -1.34
C GLU A 77 4.13 14.91 -0.61
N ALA A 78 3.37 13.87 -0.98
CA ALA A 78 2.09 13.55 -0.35
C ALA A 78 2.21 13.14 1.13
N ILE A 79 3.39 12.68 1.59
CA ILE A 79 3.63 12.43 3.02
C ILE A 79 3.81 13.76 3.78
N VAL A 80 4.44 14.76 3.16
CA VAL A 80 4.66 16.08 3.77
C VAL A 80 3.41 16.94 3.69
N ASN A 81 2.68 16.87 2.57
CA ASN A 81 1.44 17.59 2.35
C ASN A 81 0.25 16.62 2.18
N PRO A 82 -0.57 16.44 3.23
CA PRO A 82 -1.71 15.50 3.20
C PRO A 82 -2.83 15.93 2.25
N GLU A 83 -2.88 17.19 1.80
CA GLU A 83 -3.87 17.65 0.81
C GLU A 83 -3.69 16.94 -0.53
N ILE A 84 -2.45 16.66 -0.93
CA ILE A 84 -2.12 15.91 -2.15
C ILE A 84 -2.70 14.49 -2.10
N ILE A 85 -2.75 13.89 -0.90
CA ILE A 85 -3.39 12.58 -0.72
C ILE A 85 -4.88 12.68 -1.09
N GLN A 86 -5.57 13.74 -0.67
CA GLN A 86 -7.00 13.93 -0.89
C GLN A 86 -7.34 14.29 -2.33
N GLU A 87 -6.54 15.14 -2.96
CA GLU A 87 -6.85 15.68 -4.30
C GLU A 87 -6.41 14.74 -5.42
N THR A 88 -5.33 13.98 -5.22
CA THR A 88 -4.70 13.20 -6.30
C THR A 88 -4.79 11.70 -6.06
N ILE A 89 -4.39 11.25 -4.87
CA ILE A 89 -4.24 9.81 -4.59
C ILE A 89 -5.58 9.15 -4.29
N LEU A 90 -6.39 9.76 -3.42
CA LEU A 90 -7.68 9.21 -2.99
C LEU A 90 -8.67 9.02 -4.16
N PRO A 91 -8.87 10.00 -5.06
CA PRO A 91 -9.84 9.87 -6.16
C PRO A 91 -9.48 8.72 -7.09
N THR A 92 -8.18 8.56 -7.39
CA THR A 92 -7.69 7.46 -8.23
C THR A 92 -7.53 6.12 -7.46
N ILE A 93 -7.92 6.05 -6.18
CA ILE A 93 -8.10 4.79 -5.42
C ILE A 93 -9.59 4.50 -5.25
N LYS A 94 -10.39 5.49 -4.84
CA LYS A 94 -11.86 5.38 -4.71
C LYS A 94 -12.57 5.17 -6.05
N GLY A 95 -11.96 5.62 -7.16
CA GLY A 95 -12.47 5.39 -8.51
C GLY A 95 -12.37 3.93 -8.95
N PHE A 96 -11.60 3.09 -8.25
CA PHE A 96 -11.67 1.64 -8.43
C PHE A 96 -12.81 1.13 -7.56
N PRO A 97 -13.73 0.31 -8.10
CA PRO A 97 -14.73 -0.38 -7.30
C PRO A 97 -14.01 -1.39 -6.39
N CYS A 98 -13.52 -0.90 -5.26
CA CYS A 98 -13.00 -1.72 -4.19
C CYS A 98 -14.21 -2.46 -3.62
N HIS A 99 -14.22 -3.79 -3.68
CA HIS A 99 -15.40 -4.62 -3.40
C HIS A 99 -15.75 -4.61 -1.89
N SER A 100 -16.45 -3.56 -1.43
CA SER A 100 -17.01 -3.44 -0.07
C SER A 100 -17.78 -4.70 0.34
N GLN A 101 -18.49 -5.31 -0.62
CA GLN A 101 -19.47 -6.38 -0.41
C GLN A 101 -18.85 -7.74 -0.05
N ALA A 102 -17.60 -7.74 0.41
CA ALA A 102 -16.88 -8.91 0.91
C ALA A 102 -17.30 -9.22 2.37
N ALA A 103 -17.23 -8.23 3.26
CA ALA A 103 -17.74 -8.34 4.63
C ALA A 103 -19.27 -8.47 4.69
N GLU A 104 -19.99 -8.07 3.64
CA GLU A 104 -21.45 -8.16 3.55
C GLU A 104 -21.97 -9.54 3.12
N ARG A 105 -21.09 -10.49 2.72
CA ARG A 105 -21.52 -11.84 2.30
C ARG A 105 -21.38 -12.93 3.35
N ILE A 106 -20.95 -12.61 4.57
CA ILE A 106 -21.09 -13.52 5.73
C ILE A 106 -22.14 -12.94 6.67
N VAL A 107 -23.37 -12.86 6.16
CA VAL A 107 -24.57 -12.95 6.99
C VAL A 107 -25.37 -14.13 6.44
N LYS A 108 -25.26 -15.25 7.15
CA LYS A 108 -26.32 -16.25 7.20
C LYS A 108 -26.32 -16.88 8.58
#